data_AF-A0A969BP77-F1
#
_entry.id   AF-A0A969BP77-F1
#
_cell.length_a   1.000
_cell.length_b   1.000
_cell.length_c   1.000
_cell.angle_alpha   90.00
_cell.angle_beta   90.00
_cell.angle_gamma   90.00
#
_symmetry.space_group_name_H-M   'P 1'
#
loop_
_entity.id
_entity.type
_entity.pdbx_description
1 polymer ?
#
loop_
_entity_poly.entity_id
_entity_poly.type
_entity_poly.pdbx_seq_one_letter_code
_entity_poly.pdbx_strand_id
1 'polypeptide(L)' 'MGQAGADGQHGEARGDQDPLGRPLPYSGENHGPDRDMVPGEEALRRAREILEMLRSRANMPELPKLDRDYLDRLLRGLY' A
#
# COMPACT_ATOMS: atom_id res chain seq x y z
N MET A 1 33.18 3.35 -53.41
CA MET A 1 32.30 3.66 -52.26
C MET A 1 31.77 2.34 -51.73
N GLY A 2 31.89 2.13 -50.42
CA GLY A 2 31.54 0.87 -49.75
C GLY A 2 32.20 0.82 -48.37
N GLN A 3 31.94 1.84 -47.55
CA GLN A 3 32.17 1.78 -46.11
C GLN A 3 31.02 0.99 -45.49
N ALA A 4 31.33 0.05 -44.60
CA ALA A 4 30.87 0.03 -43.22
C ALA A 4 30.92 -1.39 -42.63
N GLY A 5 31.55 -1.50 -41.46
CA GLY A 5 31.02 -2.27 -40.35
C GLY A 5 31.58 -3.67 -40.17
N ALA A 6 32.52 -3.81 -39.24
CA ALA A 6 32.29 -4.52 -37.98
C ALA A 6 33.62 -4.69 -37.25
N ASP A 7 34.05 -3.61 -36.59
CA ASP A 7 35.07 -3.64 -35.56
C ASP A 7 34.68 -4.66 -34.49
N GLY A 8 35.54 -5.66 -34.31
CA GLY A 8 35.43 -6.59 -33.21
C GLY A 8 35.59 -5.87 -31.88
N GLN A 9 34.68 -6.14 -30.95
CA GLN A 9 34.88 -5.95 -29.51
C GLN A 9 34.25 -7.14 -28.80
N HIS A 10 35.11 -8.10 -28.45
CA HIS A 10 34.85 -9.14 -27.49
C HIS A 10 34.81 -8.54 -26.08
N GLY A 11 33.86 -9.03 -25.26
CA GLY A 11 33.67 -8.65 -23.86
C GLY A 11 32.84 -7.38 -23.78
N GLU A 12 31.64 -7.36 -23.22
CA GLU A 12 31.36 -7.66 -21.82
C GLU A 12 29.94 -8.24 -21.65
N ALA A 13 29.83 -9.56 -21.46
CA ALA A 13 28.64 -10.20 -20.90
C ALA A 13 29.08 -11.09 -19.75
N ARG A 14 29.60 -10.46 -18.69
CA ARG A 14 30.00 -11.13 -17.46
C ARG A 14 29.52 -10.27 -16.30
N GLY A 15 28.37 -10.62 -15.71
CA GLY A 15 28.00 -9.95 -14.47
C GLY A 15 26.66 -10.30 -13.84
N ASP A 16 25.60 -10.60 -14.60
CA ASP A 16 24.24 -10.54 -14.01
C ASP A 16 23.28 -11.64 -14.50
N GLN A 17 23.76 -12.87 -14.62
CA GLN A 17 22.91 -14.05 -14.88
C GLN A 17 23.30 -15.20 -13.95
N ASP A 18 22.33 -15.65 -13.16
CA ASP A 18 22.41 -16.91 -12.41
C ASP A 18 22.62 -18.07 -13.41
N PRO A 19 23.37 -19.13 -13.06
CA PRO A 19 23.57 -20.32 -13.90
C PRO A 19 22.28 -20.96 -14.47
N LEU A 20 21.10 -20.67 -13.93
CA LEU A 20 19.81 -21.11 -14.49
C LEU A 20 19.18 -20.11 -15.50
N GLY A 21 19.89 -19.06 -15.90
CA GLY A 21 19.41 -18.07 -16.88
C GLY A 21 18.18 -17.28 -16.42
N ARG A 22 17.87 -17.31 -15.12
CA ARG A 22 16.77 -16.52 -14.57
C ARG A 22 17.24 -15.06 -14.46
N PRO A 23 16.37 -14.09 -14.79
CA PRO A 23 16.66 -12.71 -14.50
C PRO A 23 16.86 -12.56 -12.99
N LEU A 24 17.95 -11.91 -12.59
CA LEU A 24 18.12 -11.46 -11.21
C LEU A 24 16.93 -10.54 -10.90
N PRO A 25 16.29 -10.68 -9.73
CA PRO A 25 15.26 -9.73 -9.33
C PRO A 25 15.92 -8.35 -9.32
N TYR A 26 15.49 -7.49 -10.24
CA TYR A 26 15.95 -6.12 -10.33
C TYR A 26 15.75 -5.48 -8.95
N SER A 27 16.85 -5.22 -8.27
CA SER A 27 16.85 -4.58 -6.98
C SER A 27 16.21 -3.20 -7.14
N GLY A 28 15.05 -2.98 -6.54
CA GLY A 28 14.60 -1.63 -6.22
C GLY A 28 13.21 -1.18 -6.66
N GLU A 29 12.27 -2.06 -6.99
CA GLU A 29 10.88 -1.64 -6.85
C GLU A 29 10.58 -1.65 -5.35
N ASN A 30 10.87 -0.50 -4.73
CA ASN A 30 10.63 -0.18 -3.34
C ASN A 30 9.19 -0.56 -2.97
N HIS A 31 8.96 -1.78 -2.48
CA HIS A 31 7.77 -2.15 -1.73
C HIS A 31 7.86 -1.57 -0.30
N GLY A 32 8.31 -0.31 -0.19
CA GLY A 32 7.94 0.53 0.92
C GLY A 32 6.56 1.11 0.63
N PRO A 33 5.84 1.65 1.63
CA PRO A 33 4.63 2.39 1.37
C PRO A 33 4.79 3.34 0.19
N ASP A 34 4.02 3.13 -0.88
CA ASP A 34 3.79 4.19 -1.85
C ASP A 34 3.43 5.45 -1.06
N ARG A 35 4.10 6.53 -1.43
CA ARG A 35 4.44 7.66 -0.58
C ARG A 35 3.23 8.56 -0.25
N ASP A 36 2.07 8.00 0.07
CA ASP A 36 0.81 8.70 0.37
C ASP A 36 -0.17 7.81 1.19
N MET A 37 0.32 7.01 2.16
CA MET A 37 -0.55 6.20 3.03
C MET A 37 -1.33 7.01 4.08
N VAL A 38 -0.92 8.26 4.33
CA VAL A 38 -1.59 9.10 5.33
C VAL A 38 -2.76 9.81 4.65
N PRO A 39 -4.01 9.56 5.08
CA PRO A 39 -5.16 10.26 4.54
C PRO A 39 -5.02 11.77 4.74
N GLY A 40 -5.43 12.56 3.74
CA GLY A 40 -5.43 14.02 3.85
C GLY A 40 -6.29 14.54 5.01
N GLU A 41 -6.07 15.81 5.38
CA GLU A 41 -6.73 16.42 6.55
C GLU A 41 -8.26 16.35 6.52
N GLU A 42 -8.87 16.50 5.34
CA GLU A 42 -10.31 16.36 5.15
C GLU A 42 -10.81 14.96 5.51
N ALA A 43 -10.09 13.92 5.06
CA ALA A 43 -10.43 12.53 5.37
C ALA A 43 -10.28 12.24 6.87
N LEU A 44 -9.23 12.77 7.51
CA LEU A 44 -9.04 12.67 8.96
C LEU A 44 -10.15 13.40 9.74
N ARG A 45 -10.59 14.59 9.27
CA ARG A 45 -11.71 15.32 9.88
C ARG A 45 -13.00 14.50 9.79
N ARG A 46 -13.31 14.00 8.60
CA ARG A 46 -14.49 13.14 8.36
C ARG A 46 -14.47 11.88 9.20
N ALA A 47 -13.32 11.21 9.30
CA ALA A 47 -13.18 10.03 10.13
C ALA A 47 -13.50 10.35 11.60
N ARG A 48 -13.00 11.46 12.14
CA ARG A 48 -13.32 11.89 13.52
C ARG A 48 -14.80 12.19 13.70
N GLU A 49 -15.43 12.92 12.78
CA GLU A 49 -16.86 13.21 12.82
C GLU A 49 -17.69 11.92 12.89
N ILE A 50 -17.36 10.94 12.05
CA ILE A 50 -18.03 9.64 12.03
C ILE A 50 -17.85 8.89 13.34
N LEU A 51 -16.62 8.85 13.87
CA LEU A 51 -16.33 8.17 15.14
C LEU A 51 -17.09 8.77 16.31
N GLU A 52 -17.18 10.10 16.39
CA GLU A 52 -17.94 10.78 17.43
C GLU A 52 -19.44 10.49 17.32
N MET A 53 -20.00 10.48 16.10
CA MET A 53 -21.39 10.06 15.89
C MET A 53 -21.64 8.61 16.32
N LEU A 54 -20.72 7.69 15.98
CA LEU A 54 -20.84 6.28 16.37
C LEU A 54 -20.78 6.11 17.89
N ARG A 55 -19.85 6.80 18.56
CA ARG A 55 -19.74 6.80 20.04
C ARG A 55 -20.98 7.38 20.70
N SER A 56 -21.49 8.50 20.18
CA SER A 56 -22.71 9.11 20.70
C SER A 56 -23.89 8.16 20.61
N ARG A 57 -24.08 7.51 19.44
CA ARG A 57 -25.16 6.53 19.24
C ARG A 57 -25.01 5.30 20.11
N ALA A 58 -23.79 4.79 20.29
CA ALA A 58 -23.54 3.62 21.15
C ALA A 58 -23.93 3.88 22.62
N ASN A 59 -23.95 5.15 23.05
CA ASN A 59 -24.29 5.55 24.41
C ASN A 59 -25.78 5.92 24.58
N MET A 60 -26.60 5.81 23.53
CA MET A 60 -28.04 6.07 23.61
C MET A 60 -28.76 4.87 24.28
N PRO A 61 -29.51 5.08 25.37
CA PRO A 61 -30.18 4.01 26.09
C PRO A 61 -31.40 3.45 25.34
N GLU A 62 -31.99 4.22 24.43
CA GLU A 62 -33.13 3.79 23.61
C GLU A 62 -32.74 2.89 22.43
N LEU A 63 -31.44 2.68 22.19
CA LEU A 63 -30.98 1.87 21.07
C LEU A 63 -31.33 0.39 21.30
N PRO A 64 -31.92 -0.30 20.30
CA PRO A 64 -32.09 -1.74 20.34
C PRO A 64 -30.77 -2.45 20.65
N LYS A 65 -30.82 -3.54 21.43
CA LYS A 65 -29.62 -4.27 21.85
C LYS A 65 -28.72 -4.67 20.67
N LEU A 66 -29.33 -5.16 19.59
CA LEU A 66 -28.62 -5.57 18.37
C LEU A 66 -27.81 -4.42 17.76
N ASP A 67 -28.40 -3.23 17.65
CA ASP A 67 -27.74 -2.06 17.08
C ASP A 67 -26.59 -1.59 17.97
N ARG A 68 -26.80 -1.60 19.29
CA ARG A 68 -25.74 -1.25 20.25
C ARG A 68 -24.57 -2.22 20.18
N ASP A 69 -24.84 -3.53 20.11
CA ASP A 69 -23.79 -4.55 20.00
C ASP A 69 -23.04 -4.43 18.67
N TYR A 70 -23.73 -4.08 17.58
CA TYR A 70 -23.10 -3.80 16.29
C TYR A 70 -22.17 -2.58 16.35
N LEU A 71 -22.63 -1.48 16.95
CA LEU A 71 -21.81 -0.28 17.15
C LEU A 71 -20.60 -0.56 18.06
N ASP A 72 -20.77 -1.33 19.14
CA ASP A 72 -19.67 -1.71 20.04
C ASP A 72 -18.61 -2.55 19.30
N ARG A 73 -19.03 -3.51 18.46
CA ARG A 73 -18.11 -4.29 17.63
C ARG A 73 -17.34 -3.41 16.64
N LEU A 74 -18.03 -2.45 16.01
CA LEU A 74 -17.40 -1.52 15.08
C LEU A 74 -16.35 -0.67 15.77
N LEU A 75 -16.65 -0.18 16.98
CA LEU A 75 -15.72 0.62 17.78
C LEU A 75 -14.54 -0.21 18.31
N ARG A 76 -14.75 -1.47 18.69
CA ARG A 76 -13.67 -2.37 19.13
C ARG A 76 -12.68 -2.71 18.03
N GLY A 77 -13.14 -2.86 16.79
CA GLY A 77 -12.27 -3.16 15.64
C GLY A 77 -11.32 -2.01 15.24
N LEU A 78 -11.42 -0.86 15.91
CA LEU A 78 -10.62 0.34 15.67
C LEU A 78 -9.54 0.59 16.73
N TYR A 79 -9.48 -0.23 17.79
CA TYR A 79 -8.42 -0.23 18.81
C TYR A 79 -7.52 -1.46 18.65
#